data_AF-A0A918H498-F1
#
_entry.id   AF-A0A918H498-F1
#
_cell.length_a   1.000
_cell.length_b   1.000
_cell.length_c   1.000
_cell.angle_alpha   90.00
_cell.angle_beta   90.00
_cell.angle_gamma   90.00
#
_symmetry.space_group_name_H-M   'P 1'
#
loop_
_entity.id
_entity.type
_entity.pdbx_description
1 polymer ?
#
loop_
_entity_poly.entity_id
_entity_poly.type
_entity_poly.pdbx_seq_one_letter_code
_entity_poly.pdbx_strand_id
1 'polypeptide(L)'
;MTGPDEERGPDDEIRGAPRIPAPRPAPDDWADLSAAPSAQTQPPETGTEPGMSPDPLADLDAYPAPDVPADLPADPSADLTQDLPADLAPEVPADLPADPSADLPRDLAPDLPADQPRDLAPDRLADQPRDLAADPPADTPPDPPAVARPSAPPDSRTPVERAAGDHAAEVTPRVPHSVLKSLLGAWALSACSAEETCAVEDHLTECAPCADEALRLRDAVGLLHSERDLDLDPLLRSRVLENCLGRRPARIPVPSWATPYDSETARLDALLRDIGDAEWHAPVRLKWFEGERQVSRRTTVAGVMGHLLPVDGLVATALGLDDPLATGPASKAPASFPPQSPAERTEAYWNGAYHPPTRKVRAPWRDQSHTLIRTVSFAGRGVAELSVPYGDFALPLRDSLLDRAFECWVHADDIANAVDYPYDPPSGAHLHGMVDLAARLLPAALADRRRTGLAAPAKQLVTAGSPGRTLHLEVEGSGGGHWYISLDSPAAVGSPEHTVAQVALDGVEFCQLVAGHVSPEEAAAGQDGDREAIRDVLFAAASLSRL
;
A
#
# COMPACT_ATOMS: atom_id res chain seq x y z
N MET A 1 40.37 77.63 -1.90
CA MET A 1 41.56 76.74 -1.84
C MET A 1 41.07 75.36 -1.44
N THR A 2 41.42 74.31 -2.19
CA THR A 2 41.42 72.87 -1.81
C THR A 2 40.23 72.31 -1.01
N GLY A 3 39.41 71.37 -1.51
CA GLY A 3 39.46 70.59 -2.76
C GLY A 3 38.10 69.87 -3.01
N PRO A 4 37.95 69.09 -4.10
CA PRO A 4 36.64 68.81 -4.71
C PRO A 4 36.06 67.39 -4.49
N ASP A 5 34.73 67.33 -4.67
CA ASP A 5 33.87 66.33 -5.35
C ASP A 5 33.98 64.80 -5.17
N GLU A 6 32.92 64.15 -5.68
CA GLU A 6 32.71 62.72 -5.99
C GLU A 6 32.31 61.76 -4.84
N GLU A 7 31.39 60.80 -5.02
CA GLU A 7 30.21 60.69 -5.91
C GLU A 7 29.33 59.50 -5.39
N ARG A 8 27.99 59.55 -5.57
CA ARG A 8 27.03 58.41 -5.43
C ARG A 8 26.94 57.70 -4.04
N GLY A 9 25.87 56.97 -3.71
CA GLY A 9 24.64 56.61 -4.44
C GLY A 9 23.47 56.36 -3.47
N PRO A 10 22.29 55.93 -3.96
CA PRO A 10 21.01 56.02 -3.24
C PRO A 10 20.72 54.84 -2.29
N ASP A 11 19.51 54.88 -1.73
CA ASP A 11 18.78 53.80 -1.00
C ASP A 11 18.77 53.89 0.55
N ASP A 12 18.31 55.05 1.06
CA ASP A 12 17.61 55.12 2.37
C ASP A 12 16.09 55.05 2.12
N GLU A 13 15.55 53.83 1.96
CA GLU A 13 14.10 53.61 2.04
C GLU A 13 13.78 52.20 2.59
N ILE A 14 12.54 52.02 3.08
CA ILE A 14 12.02 50.81 3.76
C ILE A 14 12.55 50.59 5.20
N ARG A 15 12.29 51.58 6.07
CA ARG A 15 12.02 51.31 7.49
C ARG A 15 10.57 50.83 7.64
N GLY A 16 10.32 49.53 7.83
CA GLY A 16 8.92 49.07 7.98
C GLY A 16 8.63 47.59 8.30
N ALA A 17 9.62 46.70 8.41
CA ALA A 17 9.37 45.28 8.66
C ALA A 17 9.47 44.90 10.16
N PRO A 18 8.48 44.17 10.74
CA PRO A 18 8.62 43.56 12.06
C PRO A 18 9.70 42.47 12.05
N ARG A 19 10.60 42.47 13.04
CA ARG A 19 11.64 41.43 13.19
C ARG A 19 11.04 40.16 13.76
N ILE A 20 11.36 39.02 13.13
CA ILE A 20 11.00 37.68 13.59
C ILE A 20 11.72 37.40 14.94
N PRO A 21 11.02 36.93 16.00
CA PRO A 21 11.67 36.52 17.25
C PRO A 21 12.45 35.21 17.11
N ALA A 22 13.57 35.10 17.82
CA ALA A 22 14.32 33.85 17.93
C ALA A 22 13.54 32.77 18.71
N PRO A 23 13.76 31.46 18.43
CA PRO A 23 13.03 30.37 19.09
C PRO A 23 13.36 30.28 20.59
N ARG A 24 12.34 29.97 21.41
CA ARG A 24 12.51 29.68 22.84
C ARG A 24 12.84 28.21 23.06
N PRO A 25 13.69 27.85 24.05
CA PRO A 25 13.80 26.48 24.52
C PRO A 25 12.55 26.07 25.34
N ALA A 26 12.31 24.77 25.43
CA ALA A 26 11.14 24.20 26.10
C ALA A 26 11.18 24.38 27.63
N PRO A 27 10.03 24.67 28.28
CA PRO A 27 9.83 24.51 29.71
C PRO A 27 9.13 23.18 30.05
N ASP A 28 9.54 22.56 31.15
CA ASP A 28 8.79 21.50 31.83
C ASP A 28 7.59 22.10 32.58
N ASP A 29 6.37 21.73 32.21
CA ASP A 29 5.13 22.04 32.96
C ASP A 29 4.29 20.76 33.14
N TRP A 30 4.77 19.86 34.01
CA TRP A 30 4.09 18.60 34.38
C TRP A 30 3.46 18.64 35.79
N ALA A 31 2.97 19.81 36.24
CA ALA A 31 2.53 19.98 37.63
C ALA A 31 1.38 20.99 37.88
N ASP A 32 0.31 21.03 37.07
CA ASP A 32 -0.99 21.55 37.56
C ASP A 32 -2.24 21.02 36.82
N LEU A 33 -2.50 19.70 36.90
CA LEU A 33 -3.76 19.09 36.45
C LEU A 33 -4.42 18.30 37.59
N SER A 34 -4.65 18.96 38.73
CA SER A 34 -5.36 18.36 39.86
C SER A 34 -6.24 19.34 40.65
N ALA A 35 -7.00 20.21 39.98
CA ALA A 35 -8.10 20.96 40.59
C ALA A 35 -9.15 21.47 39.57
N ALA A 36 -10.35 20.88 39.59
CA ALA A 36 -11.57 21.49 39.06
C ALA A 36 -12.77 21.07 39.94
N PRO A 37 -13.76 21.95 40.22
CA PRO A 37 -14.71 21.74 41.31
C PRO A 37 -15.92 20.86 40.93
N SER A 38 -16.38 20.06 41.89
CA SER A 38 -17.53 19.17 41.74
C SER A 38 -18.86 19.93 41.65
N ALA A 39 -19.61 19.74 40.57
CA ALA A 39 -21.02 20.12 40.50
C ALA A 39 -21.89 19.04 41.18
N GLN A 40 -22.53 19.38 42.30
CA GLN A 40 -23.55 18.55 42.94
C GLN A 40 -24.94 19.07 42.54
N THR A 41 -25.81 18.18 42.07
CA THR A 41 -27.22 18.50 41.79
C THR A 41 -28.10 17.77 42.81
N GLN A 42 -28.85 18.53 43.62
CA GLN A 42 -29.88 18.01 44.52
C GLN A 42 -31.30 18.34 43.99
N PRO A 43 -32.33 17.56 44.36
CA PRO A 43 -33.64 17.58 43.72
C PRO A 43 -34.58 18.67 44.28
N PRO A 44 -35.68 19.02 43.57
CA PRO A 44 -36.67 19.97 44.05
C PRO A 44 -37.74 19.33 44.96
N GLU A 45 -38.09 20.02 46.06
CA GLU A 45 -39.28 19.76 46.88
C GLU A 45 -40.45 20.71 46.54
N THR A 46 -41.59 20.49 47.19
CA THR A 46 -42.94 20.99 46.88
C THR A 46 -43.25 22.42 47.37
N GLY A 47 -44.23 23.10 46.74
CA GLY A 47 -44.71 24.41 47.23
C GLY A 47 -45.83 25.13 46.43
N THR A 48 -47.08 24.66 46.57
CA THR A 48 -48.35 25.42 46.71
C THR A 48 -48.58 26.79 46.01
N GLU A 49 -49.46 26.80 44.98
CA GLU A 49 -50.70 27.61 44.74
C GLU A 49 -50.81 29.15 45.07
N PRO A 50 -51.86 29.91 44.62
CA PRO A 50 -53.10 29.52 43.92
C PRO A 50 -53.56 30.36 42.69
N GLY A 51 -54.50 29.79 41.91
CA GLY A 51 -55.77 30.48 41.59
C GLY A 51 -55.98 31.13 40.21
N MET A 52 -56.75 30.46 39.34
CA MET A 52 -58.00 31.02 38.76
C MET A 52 -58.84 29.92 38.06
N SER A 53 -60.14 29.93 38.30
CA SER A 53 -61.22 29.25 37.54
C SER A 53 -62.47 30.16 37.64
N PRO A 54 -63.54 30.02 36.83
CA PRO A 54 -63.92 28.90 35.94
C PRO A 54 -64.39 29.28 34.49
N ASP A 55 -64.40 28.28 33.58
CA ASP A 55 -65.51 27.74 32.72
C ASP A 55 -66.66 28.64 32.18
N PRO A 56 -67.59 28.20 31.26
CA PRO A 56 -67.71 26.91 30.53
C PRO A 56 -68.23 26.99 29.04
N LEU A 57 -68.58 25.82 28.45
CA LEU A 57 -69.49 25.57 27.29
C LEU A 57 -68.89 25.76 25.85
N ALA A 58 -69.22 24.98 24.80
CA ALA A 58 -70.23 23.92 24.57
C ALA A 58 -69.85 22.98 23.37
N ASP A 59 -70.55 21.84 23.25
CA ASP A 59 -70.93 21.08 22.02
C ASP A 59 -69.85 20.58 21.03
N LEU A 60 -69.93 19.45 20.32
CA LEU A 60 -70.70 18.18 20.27
C LEU A 60 -70.18 17.44 19.00
N ASP A 61 -69.97 16.12 19.04
CA ASP A 61 -70.43 15.12 18.03
C ASP A 61 -69.52 13.88 17.75
N ALA A 62 -70.22 12.74 17.66
CA ALA A 62 -70.02 11.53 16.82
C ALA A 62 -68.76 10.59 16.94
N TYR A 63 -69.03 9.46 17.60
CA TYR A 63 -68.52 8.06 17.44
C TYR A 63 -68.22 7.53 16.01
N PRO A 64 -67.68 6.29 15.82
CA PRO A 64 -66.87 5.41 16.70
C PRO A 64 -65.64 4.73 16.03
N ALA A 65 -64.83 4.00 16.82
CA ALA A 65 -63.89 2.97 16.38
C ALA A 65 -64.44 1.54 16.67
N PRO A 66 -63.95 0.47 16.01
CA PRO A 66 -64.43 -0.90 16.24
C PRO A 66 -63.66 -1.67 17.34
N ASP A 67 -64.40 -2.43 18.14
CA ASP A 67 -63.87 -3.33 19.19
C ASP A 67 -63.33 -4.66 18.63
N VAL A 68 -62.34 -5.25 19.34
CA VAL A 68 -62.05 -6.69 19.31
C VAL A 68 -61.78 -7.15 20.76
N PRO A 69 -62.48 -8.17 21.29
CA PRO A 69 -62.39 -8.56 22.70
C PRO A 69 -61.22 -9.51 22.98
N ALA A 70 -60.78 -9.50 24.25
CA ALA A 70 -59.84 -10.47 24.80
C ALA A 70 -60.54 -11.73 25.31
N ASP A 71 -59.80 -12.85 25.37
CA ASP A 71 -59.94 -13.84 26.44
C ASP A 71 -58.66 -14.71 26.56
N LEU A 72 -58.24 -14.96 27.79
CA LEU A 72 -57.16 -15.89 28.18
C LEU A 72 -57.75 -17.00 29.05
N PRO A 73 -57.14 -18.19 29.05
CA PRO A 73 -56.97 -18.91 30.32
C PRO A 73 -55.54 -19.42 30.55
N ALA A 74 -55.28 -19.82 31.79
CA ALA A 74 -53.94 -20.04 32.36
C ALA A 74 -53.43 -21.49 32.31
N ASP A 75 -52.17 -21.64 32.74
CA ASP A 75 -51.40 -22.88 32.99
C ASP A 75 -52.14 -23.90 33.88
N PRO A 76 -51.81 -25.20 33.78
CA PRO A 76 -51.03 -25.76 34.89
C PRO A 76 -49.89 -26.71 34.49
N SER A 77 -48.76 -26.52 35.18
CA SER A 77 -47.58 -27.40 35.19
C SER A 77 -47.78 -28.74 35.93
N ALA A 78 -46.85 -29.67 35.68
CA ALA A 78 -46.57 -30.95 36.36
C ALA A 78 -47.45 -32.17 36.03
N ASP A 79 -46.91 -33.10 35.22
CA ASP A 79 -46.37 -34.37 35.74
C ASP A 79 -45.55 -35.14 34.66
N LEU A 80 -44.73 -36.11 35.12
CA LEU A 80 -43.87 -37.08 34.39
C LEU A 80 -42.34 -36.85 34.43
N THR A 81 -41.77 -37.24 35.56
CA THR A 81 -40.39 -37.76 35.67
C THR A 81 -40.39 -39.27 35.86
N GLN A 82 -39.24 -39.93 35.62
CA GLN A 82 -38.95 -41.38 35.69
C GLN A 82 -39.23 -42.10 34.36
N ASP A 83 -38.31 -42.83 33.73
CA ASP A 83 -37.10 -43.52 34.25
C ASP A 83 -35.74 -43.17 33.58
N LEU A 84 -34.68 -43.36 34.37
CA LEU A 84 -33.23 -43.33 34.05
C LEU A 84 -32.74 -44.76 33.64
N PRO A 85 -31.48 -45.03 33.19
CA PRO A 85 -30.18 -44.35 33.45
C PRO A 85 -29.39 -43.97 32.16
N ALA A 86 -28.49 -42.96 32.14
CA ALA A 86 -27.29 -42.71 32.95
C ALA A 86 -26.15 -43.74 32.72
N ASP A 87 -25.20 -43.41 31.84
CA ASP A 87 -23.81 -43.86 31.98
C ASP A 87 -22.80 -43.07 31.09
N LEU A 88 -21.62 -42.80 31.68
CA LEU A 88 -20.32 -42.46 31.08
C LEU A 88 -20.08 -41.09 30.38
N ALA A 89 -19.54 -40.17 31.19
CA ALA A 89 -18.39 -39.32 30.86
C ALA A 89 -17.61 -39.05 32.18
N PRO A 90 -16.36 -38.54 32.18
CA PRO A 90 -15.33 -38.49 31.12
C PRO A 90 -13.99 -39.14 31.55
N GLU A 91 -13.03 -39.34 30.64
CA GLU A 91 -11.61 -39.36 31.02
C GLU A 91 -10.74 -38.53 30.07
N VAL A 92 -9.85 -37.75 30.68
CA VAL A 92 -8.83 -36.91 30.06
C VAL A 92 -7.46 -37.47 30.46
N PRO A 93 -6.56 -37.75 29.51
CA PRO A 93 -5.14 -37.86 29.80
C PRO A 93 -4.49 -36.49 29.57
N ALA A 94 -4.08 -35.85 30.66
CA ALA A 94 -3.08 -34.79 30.61
C ALA A 94 -1.71 -35.44 30.84
N ASP A 95 -0.84 -35.41 29.83
CA ASP A 95 0.59 -35.71 30.02
C ASP A 95 1.43 -34.87 29.06
N LEU A 96 2.13 -33.88 29.62
CA LEU A 96 3.24 -33.17 28.98
C LEU A 96 4.55 -33.83 29.40
N PRO A 97 5.44 -34.21 28.47
CA PRO A 97 6.86 -34.26 28.74
C PRO A 97 7.52 -32.92 28.40
N ALA A 98 8.52 -32.54 29.19
CA ALA A 98 9.30 -31.31 28.99
C ALA A 98 10.32 -31.43 27.83
N ASP A 99 10.89 -30.27 27.47
CA ASP A 99 12.05 -30.10 26.58
C ASP A 99 13.19 -31.08 26.90
N PRO A 100 13.95 -31.52 25.89
CA PRO A 100 15.35 -31.13 25.92
C PRO A 100 15.91 -30.63 24.57
N SER A 101 16.63 -29.53 24.67
CA SER A 101 17.64 -29.12 23.68
C SER A 101 18.78 -30.15 23.53
N ALA A 102 19.40 -30.13 22.34
CA ALA A 102 20.59 -30.88 21.89
C ALA A 102 20.42 -32.38 21.56
N ASP A 103 20.45 -32.71 20.26
CA ASP A 103 21.69 -33.24 19.68
C ASP A 103 21.68 -33.22 18.13
N LEU A 104 22.84 -32.96 17.53
CA LEU A 104 23.08 -33.07 16.08
C LEU A 104 23.49 -34.51 15.72
N PRO A 105 23.11 -34.99 14.53
CA PRO A 105 24.05 -35.77 13.72
C PRO A 105 24.43 -35.02 12.45
N ARG A 106 25.73 -34.80 12.27
CA ARG A 106 26.31 -34.81 10.92
C ARG A 106 26.20 -36.24 10.39
N ASP A 107 25.83 -36.41 9.13
CA ASP A 107 26.62 -37.27 8.24
C ASP A 107 26.36 -36.93 6.76
N LEU A 108 27.42 -37.08 5.96
CA LEU A 108 27.50 -36.67 4.56
C LEU A 108 27.64 -37.90 3.66
N ALA A 109 26.72 -38.09 2.70
CA ALA A 109 26.97 -38.83 1.47
C ALA A 109 25.90 -38.49 0.42
N PRO A 110 26.28 -38.02 -0.79
CA PRO A 110 25.36 -37.89 -1.92
C PRO A 110 25.45 -39.08 -2.88
N ASP A 111 24.35 -39.82 -3.04
CA ASP A 111 24.22 -40.81 -4.12
C ASP A 111 23.88 -40.13 -5.46
N LEU A 112 24.72 -40.34 -6.46
CA LEU A 112 24.50 -39.94 -7.85
C LEU A 112 24.02 -41.13 -8.69
N PRO A 113 22.88 -41.04 -9.39
CA PRO A 113 22.64 -41.79 -10.61
C PRO A 113 23.07 -40.96 -11.82
N ALA A 114 24.00 -41.49 -12.61
CA ALA A 114 24.36 -40.93 -13.91
C ALA A 114 23.54 -41.62 -15.00
N ASP A 115 22.70 -40.86 -15.71
CA ASP A 115 22.04 -41.30 -16.94
C ASP A 115 22.35 -40.33 -18.09
N GLN A 116 23.00 -40.87 -19.12
CA GLN A 116 23.18 -40.20 -20.42
C GLN A 116 22.11 -40.71 -21.39
N PRO A 117 21.45 -39.83 -22.16
CA PRO A 117 20.92 -40.18 -23.46
C PRO A 117 21.85 -39.67 -24.56
N ARG A 118 22.22 -40.56 -25.50
CA ARG A 118 22.87 -40.19 -26.76
C ARG A 118 21.86 -40.22 -27.91
N ASP A 119 22.09 -39.30 -28.84
CA ASP A 119 21.62 -39.27 -30.23
C ASP A 119 20.11 -39.10 -30.50
N LEU A 120 19.75 -37.98 -31.12
CA LEU A 120 19.19 -37.93 -32.49
C LEU A 120 19.34 -36.51 -33.10
N ALA A 121 19.28 -36.42 -34.42
CA ALA A 121 19.81 -35.30 -35.23
C ALA A 121 18.89 -34.04 -35.31
N PRO A 122 19.41 -32.87 -35.75
CA PRO A 122 18.64 -31.63 -35.84
C PRO A 122 17.97 -31.45 -37.22
N ASP A 123 16.67 -31.18 -37.23
CA ASP A 123 15.96 -30.69 -38.43
C ASP A 123 16.13 -29.18 -38.60
N ARG A 124 16.32 -28.76 -39.85
CA ARG A 124 16.50 -27.36 -40.27
C ARG A 124 15.24 -26.79 -40.92
N LEU A 125 14.68 -25.73 -40.34
CA LEU A 125 13.92 -24.66 -41.02
C LEU A 125 14.28 -23.35 -40.26
N ALA A 126 14.97 -22.35 -40.82
CA ALA A 126 14.51 -21.42 -41.87
C ALA A 126 13.15 -20.81 -41.48
N ASP A 127 13.07 -19.59 -40.93
CA ASP A 127 13.39 -18.33 -41.64
C ASP A 127 13.87 -17.18 -40.73
N GLN A 128 14.57 -16.22 -41.34
CA GLN A 128 14.88 -14.90 -40.77
C GLN A 128 13.93 -13.84 -41.34
N PRO A 129 13.70 -12.73 -40.63
CA PRO A 129 13.48 -11.43 -41.25
C PRO A 129 14.69 -10.51 -41.05
N ARG A 130 15.45 -10.35 -42.15
CA ARG A 130 16.01 -9.05 -42.56
C ARG A 130 14.85 -8.18 -43.07
N ASP A 131 14.83 -6.85 -43.02
CA ASP A 131 15.78 -5.80 -42.63
C ASP A 131 15.00 -4.69 -41.87
N LEU A 132 15.71 -3.72 -41.26
CA LEU A 132 15.46 -2.27 -41.40
C LEU A 132 16.42 -1.50 -40.48
N ALA A 133 17.66 -1.32 -40.94
CA ALA A 133 18.58 -0.34 -40.35
C ALA A 133 18.29 1.04 -40.97
N ALA A 134 17.95 2.02 -40.14
CA ALA A 134 17.91 3.42 -40.49
C ALA A 134 18.98 4.17 -39.67
N ASP A 135 19.76 4.98 -40.37
CA ASP A 135 20.84 5.84 -39.86
C ASP A 135 20.43 7.32 -40.06
N PRO A 136 21.11 8.32 -39.45
CA PRO A 136 21.98 8.28 -38.27
C PRO A 136 21.26 9.10 -37.15
N PRO A 137 21.75 10.20 -36.49
CA PRO A 137 23.01 10.96 -36.56
C PRO A 137 24.01 10.54 -35.46
N ALA A 138 24.99 11.39 -35.14
CA ALA A 138 26.05 11.18 -34.15
C ALA A 138 25.93 12.15 -32.97
N ASP A 139 26.46 11.74 -31.81
CA ASP A 139 27.07 12.66 -30.85
C ASP A 139 28.33 12.02 -30.25
N THR A 140 29.45 12.74 -30.30
CA THR A 140 30.76 12.28 -29.80
C THR A 140 31.12 13.12 -28.56
N PRO A 141 31.24 12.53 -27.36
CA PRO A 141 31.69 13.28 -26.19
C PRO A 141 33.18 13.67 -26.35
N PRO A 142 33.58 14.89 -25.96
CA PRO A 142 34.96 15.36 -26.12
C PRO A 142 35.92 14.81 -25.05
N ASP A 143 37.19 14.64 -25.43
CA ASP A 143 38.28 14.25 -24.54
C ASP A 143 38.50 15.25 -23.37
N PRO A 144 38.81 14.77 -22.15
CA PRO A 144 39.27 15.64 -21.07
C PRO A 144 40.71 16.13 -21.29
N PRO A 145 41.04 17.38 -20.91
CA PRO A 145 42.33 17.99 -21.23
C PRO A 145 43.50 17.44 -20.38
N ALA A 146 44.66 17.31 -21.03
CA ALA A 146 45.90 16.89 -20.38
C ALA A 146 46.39 17.90 -19.33
N VAL A 147 46.59 17.44 -18.08
CA VAL A 147 47.23 18.24 -17.02
C VAL A 147 48.74 18.06 -17.06
N ALA A 148 49.46 19.18 -17.06
CA ALA A 148 50.92 19.22 -17.24
C ALA A 148 51.70 18.60 -16.06
N ARG A 149 52.78 17.87 -16.40
CA ARG A 149 53.80 17.43 -15.44
C ARG A 149 54.63 18.62 -14.92
N PRO A 150 54.80 18.80 -13.60
CA PRO A 150 55.85 19.66 -13.05
C PRO A 150 57.24 19.02 -13.21
N SER A 151 58.23 19.82 -13.63
CA SER A 151 59.63 19.37 -13.76
C SER A 151 60.38 19.42 -12.42
N ALA A 152 61.42 18.57 -12.31
CA ALA A 152 62.31 18.50 -11.13
C ALA A 152 63.33 19.66 -11.07
N PRO A 153 63.97 19.86 -9.89
CA PRO A 153 65.44 19.95 -9.84
C PRO A 153 66.04 19.30 -8.56
N PRO A 154 67.37 19.28 -8.34
CA PRO A 154 68.37 18.64 -9.19
C PRO A 154 69.39 17.76 -8.42
N ASP A 155 70.20 17.02 -9.18
CA ASP A 155 71.58 16.53 -8.92
C ASP A 155 72.03 16.03 -7.53
N SER A 156 72.45 14.76 -7.52
CA SER A 156 73.63 14.27 -6.77
C SER A 156 74.10 12.91 -7.31
N ARG A 157 75.05 12.88 -8.26
CA ARG A 157 75.89 11.69 -8.53
C ARG A 157 77.34 12.07 -8.80
N THR A 158 78.24 11.46 -8.03
CA THR A 158 79.69 11.48 -8.22
C THR A 158 80.12 10.63 -9.43
N PRO A 159 81.25 10.95 -10.08
CA PRO A 159 81.68 10.29 -11.31
C PRO A 159 82.60 9.08 -11.05
N VAL A 160 82.51 8.06 -11.92
CA VAL A 160 83.59 7.08 -12.18
C VAL A 160 83.71 6.90 -13.70
N GLU A 161 84.93 6.58 -14.16
CA GLU A 161 85.42 6.87 -15.50
C GLU A 161 85.08 5.87 -16.61
N ARG A 162 85.23 6.40 -17.82
CA ARG A 162 85.22 5.78 -19.15
C ARG A 162 85.90 4.40 -19.25
N ALA A 163 85.32 3.56 -20.09
CA ALA A 163 86.08 2.86 -21.13
C ALA A 163 85.27 2.85 -22.43
N ALA A 164 85.89 3.21 -23.56
CA ALA A 164 85.31 3.04 -24.88
C ALA A 164 85.87 1.76 -25.51
N GLY A 165 85.02 0.97 -26.17
CA GLY A 165 85.41 -0.27 -26.84
C GLY A 165 84.41 -0.64 -27.93
N ASP A 166 84.88 -0.53 -29.18
CA ASP A 166 84.39 -1.04 -30.46
C ASP A 166 82.89 -1.34 -30.72
N HIS A 167 82.43 -0.83 -31.87
CA HIS A 167 81.25 -1.33 -32.56
C HIS A 167 81.44 -2.79 -33.02
N ALA A 168 80.68 -3.70 -32.42
CA ALA A 168 80.31 -4.97 -33.04
C ALA A 168 78.79 -4.96 -33.28
N ALA A 169 78.34 -5.53 -34.39
CA ALA A 169 76.93 -5.51 -34.77
C ALA A 169 76.06 -6.19 -33.70
N GLU A 170 75.11 -5.46 -33.13
CA GLU A 170 74.16 -5.97 -32.16
C GLU A 170 73.18 -6.91 -32.87
N VAL A 171 73.53 -8.20 -32.88
CA VAL A 171 72.55 -9.27 -33.10
C VAL A 171 71.56 -9.14 -31.96
N THR A 172 70.34 -8.67 -32.24
CA THR A 172 69.27 -8.65 -31.24
C THR A 172 69.13 -10.07 -30.69
N PRO A 173 69.36 -10.28 -29.38
CA PRO A 173 69.36 -11.62 -28.82
C PRO A 173 67.92 -12.12 -28.85
N ARG A 174 67.61 -12.98 -29.82
CA ARG A 174 66.30 -13.65 -29.91
C ARG A 174 66.02 -14.31 -28.57
N VAL A 175 65.00 -13.81 -27.87
CA VAL A 175 64.62 -14.31 -26.55
C VAL A 175 64.32 -15.81 -26.70
N PRO A 176 64.97 -16.68 -25.90
CA PRO A 176 64.83 -18.11 -26.10
C PRO A 176 63.39 -18.55 -25.81
N HIS A 177 62.88 -19.47 -26.61
CA HIS A 177 61.51 -20.01 -26.53
C HIS A 177 61.09 -20.40 -25.10
N SER A 178 62.01 -20.93 -24.28
CA SER A 178 61.73 -21.28 -22.88
C SER A 178 61.35 -20.08 -22.01
N VAL A 179 61.91 -18.89 -22.27
CA VAL A 179 61.58 -17.65 -21.55
C VAL A 179 60.22 -17.13 -22.03
N LEU A 180 59.98 -17.06 -23.34
CA LEU A 180 58.69 -16.64 -23.90
C LEU A 180 57.55 -17.55 -23.45
N LYS A 181 57.79 -18.87 -23.40
CA LYS A 181 56.84 -19.85 -22.85
C LYS A 181 56.58 -19.64 -21.35
N SER A 182 57.57 -19.19 -20.57
CA SER A 182 57.37 -18.88 -19.15
C SER A 182 56.57 -17.59 -18.91
N LEU A 183 56.58 -16.65 -19.87
CA LEU A 183 55.85 -15.39 -19.80
C LEU A 183 54.35 -15.54 -20.12
N LEU A 184 53.90 -16.65 -20.73
CA LEU A 184 52.50 -16.84 -21.15
C LEU A 184 51.47 -16.62 -20.02
N GLY A 185 51.79 -17.02 -18.79
CA GLY A 185 50.91 -16.80 -17.64
C GLY A 185 50.81 -15.33 -17.22
N ALA A 186 51.93 -14.60 -17.26
CA ALA A 186 51.94 -13.16 -17.00
C ALA A 186 51.26 -12.37 -18.12
N TRP A 187 51.47 -12.76 -19.38
CA TRP A 187 50.82 -12.18 -20.55
C TRP A 187 49.30 -12.41 -20.53
N ALA A 188 48.83 -13.61 -20.15
CA ALA A 188 47.40 -13.89 -20.00
C ALA A 188 46.74 -13.04 -18.89
N LEU A 189 47.49 -12.66 -17.86
CA LEU A 189 47.08 -11.75 -16.79
C LEU A 189 47.30 -10.25 -17.14
N SER A 190 47.73 -9.92 -18.35
CA SER A 190 48.12 -8.54 -18.76
C SER A 190 49.18 -7.90 -17.86
N ALA A 191 50.07 -8.71 -17.28
CA ALA A 191 51.09 -8.32 -16.31
C ALA A 191 52.52 -8.25 -16.90
N CYS A 192 52.69 -8.44 -18.21
CA CYS A 192 53.95 -8.24 -18.92
C CYS A 192 54.21 -6.75 -19.21
N SER A 193 55.48 -6.37 -19.37
CA SER A 193 55.84 -5.08 -19.98
C SER A 193 55.47 -5.05 -21.47
N ALA A 194 55.47 -3.85 -22.08
CA ALA A 194 55.16 -3.68 -23.49
C ALA A 194 56.16 -4.43 -24.41
N GLU A 195 57.44 -4.45 -24.05
CA GLU A 195 58.50 -5.16 -24.79
C GLU A 195 58.32 -6.69 -24.71
N GLU A 196 58.02 -7.21 -23.52
CA GLU A 196 57.70 -8.63 -23.32
C GLU A 196 56.41 -9.05 -24.02
N THR A 197 55.40 -8.17 -24.03
CA THR A 197 54.11 -8.42 -24.68
C THR A 197 54.29 -8.56 -26.19
N CYS A 198 55.02 -7.64 -26.82
CA CYS A 198 55.37 -7.72 -28.23
C CYS A 198 56.15 -9.01 -28.54
N ALA A 199 57.18 -9.32 -27.74
CA ALA A 199 58.00 -10.52 -27.95
C ALA A 199 57.24 -11.84 -27.75
N VAL A 200 56.24 -11.86 -26.85
CA VAL A 200 55.33 -13.00 -26.71
C VAL A 200 54.36 -13.08 -27.89
N GLU A 201 53.73 -11.99 -28.29
CA GLU A 201 52.75 -11.96 -29.40
C GLU A 201 53.38 -12.36 -30.73
N ASP A 202 54.55 -11.82 -31.08
CA ASP A 202 55.33 -12.26 -32.24
C ASP A 202 55.57 -13.79 -32.20
N HIS A 203 55.95 -14.30 -31.03
CA HIS A 203 56.21 -15.73 -30.85
C HIS A 203 54.95 -16.62 -30.94
N LEU A 204 53.78 -16.12 -30.52
CA LEU A 204 52.52 -16.84 -30.68
C LEU A 204 52.15 -17.03 -32.15
N THR A 205 52.54 -16.10 -33.04
CA THR A 205 52.35 -16.29 -34.50
C THR A 205 53.22 -17.39 -35.09
N GLU A 206 54.39 -17.66 -34.52
CA GLU A 206 55.35 -18.66 -35.00
C GLU A 206 55.22 -20.02 -34.29
N CYS A 207 54.53 -20.11 -33.14
CA CYS A 207 54.53 -21.30 -32.28
C CYS A 207 53.13 -21.73 -31.83
N ALA A 208 52.45 -22.54 -32.66
CA ALA A 208 51.11 -23.07 -32.37
C ALA A 208 50.95 -23.72 -30.96
N PRO A 209 51.89 -24.55 -30.45
CA PRO A 209 51.76 -25.11 -29.09
C PRO A 209 51.76 -24.06 -27.97
N CYS A 210 52.36 -22.88 -28.18
CA CYS A 210 52.29 -21.78 -27.23
C CYS A 210 51.06 -20.91 -27.45
N ALA A 211 50.55 -20.79 -28.67
CA ALA A 211 49.26 -20.15 -28.94
C ALA A 211 48.10 -20.91 -28.28
N ASP A 212 48.08 -22.24 -28.41
CA ASP A 212 47.08 -23.10 -27.76
C ASP A 212 47.10 -22.96 -26.22
N GLU A 213 48.29 -22.91 -25.64
CA GLU A 213 48.46 -22.72 -24.19
C GLU A 213 48.09 -21.29 -23.74
N ALA A 214 48.44 -20.28 -24.53
CA ALA A 214 48.08 -18.89 -24.25
C ALA A 214 46.56 -18.64 -24.30
N LEU A 215 45.85 -19.30 -25.21
CA LEU A 215 44.38 -19.30 -25.25
C LEU A 215 43.80 -19.95 -23.98
N ARG A 216 44.26 -21.15 -23.60
CA ARG A 216 43.82 -21.84 -22.37
C ARG A 216 44.07 -21.01 -21.12
N LEU A 217 45.20 -20.31 -21.05
CA LEU A 217 45.53 -19.42 -19.94
C LEU A 217 44.63 -18.19 -19.91
N ARG A 218 44.29 -17.59 -21.06
CA ARG A 218 43.29 -16.49 -21.11
C ARG A 218 41.89 -16.95 -20.71
N ASP A 219 41.45 -18.12 -21.19
CA ASP A 219 40.17 -18.72 -20.78
C ASP A 219 40.12 -18.96 -19.26
N ALA A 220 41.23 -19.44 -18.67
CA ALA A 220 41.36 -19.63 -17.23
C ALA A 220 41.39 -18.29 -16.45
N VAL A 221 42.03 -17.24 -16.99
CA VAL A 221 41.98 -15.88 -16.40
C VAL A 221 40.56 -15.30 -16.46
N GLY A 222 39.76 -15.65 -17.47
CA GLY A 222 38.33 -15.32 -17.53
C GLY A 222 37.51 -15.92 -16.39
N LEU A 223 37.96 -17.03 -15.78
CA LEU A 223 37.35 -17.61 -14.57
C LEU A 223 37.80 -16.90 -13.27
N LEU A 224 38.91 -16.15 -13.32
CA LEU A 224 39.44 -15.37 -12.20
C LEU A 224 38.93 -13.92 -12.19
N HIS A 225 38.47 -13.39 -13.33
CA HIS A 225 37.77 -12.10 -13.39
C HIS A 225 36.34 -12.22 -12.84
N SER A 226 36.22 -12.11 -11.52
CA SER A 226 34.95 -12.05 -10.81
C SER A 226 34.31 -10.66 -10.81
N GLU A 227 34.36 -9.95 -11.94
CA GLU A 227 33.52 -8.78 -12.21
C GLU A 227 32.27 -9.22 -12.96
N ARG A 228 31.41 -9.96 -12.25
CA ARG A 228 30.00 -10.02 -12.59
C ARG A 228 29.31 -8.95 -11.76
N ASP A 229 28.55 -8.11 -12.45
CA ASP A 229 27.65 -7.18 -11.80
C ASP A 229 26.75 -7.94 -10.81
N LEU A 230 26.69 -7.49 -9.56
CA LEU A 230 25.93 -8.14 -8.49
C LEU A 230 24.46 -7.71 -8.51
N ASP A 231 24.11 -6.74 -9.35
CA ASP A 231 22.74 -6.30 -9.57
C ASP A 231 21.95 -7.40 -10.29
N LEU A 232 21.24 -8.17 -9.47
CA LEU A 232 20.24 -9.13 -9.93
C LEU A 232 19.11 -8.38 -10.64
N ASP A 233 18.70 -8.89 -11.80
CA ASP A 233 17.50 -8.45 -12.52
C ASP A 233 16.32 -8.29 -11.52
N PRO A 234 15.70 -7.11 -11.40
CA PRO A 234 14.64 -6.85 -10.41
C PRO A 234 13.45 -7.83 -10.50
N LEU A 235 13.19 -8.37 -11.71
CA LEU A 235 12.15 -9.37 -11.97
C LEU A 235 12.61 -10.80 -11.66
N LEU A 236 13.85 -11.04 -11.24
CA LEU A 236 14.33 -12.37 -10.86
C LEU A 236 13.55 -12.89 -9.64
N ARG A 237 13.34 -12.04 -8.62
CA ARG A 237 12.61 -12.43 -7.42
C ARG A 237 11.16 -12.82 -7.73
N SER A 238 10.45 -12.02 -8.53
CA SER A 238 9.05 -12.30 -8.91
C SER A 238 8.96 -13.58 -9.74
N ARG A 239 9.78 -13.75 -10.79
CA ARG A 239 9.82 -14.98 -11.60
C ARG A 239 10.17 -16.23 -10.80
N VAL A 240 11.10 -16.14 -9.84
CA VAL A 240 11.44 -17.26 -8.95
C VAL A 240 10.28 -17.61 -8.03
N LEU A 241 9.61 -16.62 -7.43
CA LEU A 241 8.44 -16.84 -6.59
C LEU A 241 7.26 -17.43 -7.39
N GLU A 242 6.98 -16.90 -8.57
CA GLU A 242 5.96 -17.42 -9.49
C GLU A 242 6.25 -18.88 -9.88
N ASN A 243 7.50 -19.22 -10.24
CA ASN A 243 7.90 -20.59 -10.57
C ASN A 243 7.73 -21.53 -9.36
N CYS A 244 8.11 -21.08 -8.16
CA CYS A 244 7.95 -21.82 -6.91
C CYS A 244 6.47 -22.08 -6.58
N LEU A 245 5.62 -21.05 -6.69
CA LEU A 245 4.18 -21.14 -6.43
C LEU A 245 3.46 -21.99 -7.49
N GLY A 246 3.85 -21.91 -8.76
CA GLY A 246 3.34 -22.79 -9.82
C GLY A 246 3.71 -24.26 -9.61
N ARG A 247 4.91 -24.55 -9.08
CA ARG A 247 5.34 -25.92 -8.72
C ARG A 247 4.71 -26.45 -7.44
N ARG A 248 4.38 -25.56 -6.49
CA ARG A 248 3.78 -25.90 -5.19
C ARG A 248 2.58 -24.99 -4.94
N PRO A 249 1.44 -25.22 -5.63
CA PRO A 249 0.24 -24.45 -5.43
C PRO A 249 -0.24 -24.59 -3.99
N ALA A 250 -0.81 -23.50 -3.45
CA ALA A 250 -1.43 -23.54 -2.13
C ALA A 250 -2.54 -24.61 -2.10
N ARG A 251 -2.50 -25.49 -1.09
CA ARG A 251 -3.52 -26.54 -0.91
C ARG A 251 -4.93 -25.95 -0.78
N ILE A 252 -5.01 -24.73 -0.26
CA ILE A 252 -6.23 -23.93 -0.10
C ILE A 252 -5.85 -22.52 -0.56
N PRO A 253 -6.24 -22.11 -1.78
CA PRO A 253 -5.93 -20.78 -2.30
C PRO A 253 -6.86 -19.74 -1.67
N VAL A 254 -6.35 -18.52 -1.51
CA VAL A 254 -7.17 -17.35 -1.19
C VAL A 254 -8.09 -17.07 -2.40
N PRO A 255 -9.39 -16.79 -2.20
CA PRO A 255 -10.28 -16.40 -3.30
C PRO A 255 -9.78 -15.13 -3.99
N SER A 256 -9.86 -15.07 -5.33
CA SER A 256 -9.35 -13.92 -6.09
C SER A 256 -9.98 -12.57 -5.68
N TRP A 257 -11.24 -12.58 -5.28
CA TRP A 257 -11.96 -11.40 -4.78
C TRP A 257 -11.55 -10.97 -3.36
N ALA A 258 -10.84 -11.82 -2.61
CA ALA A 258 -10.27 -11.51 -1.30
C ALA A 258 -8.78 -11.14 -1.36
N THR A 259 -8.12 -11.35 -2.51
CA THR A 259 -6.69 -11.09 -2.71
C THR A 259 -6.28 -9.62 -2.47
N PRO A 260 -7.08 -8.60 -2.83
CA PRO A 260 -6.78 -7.21 -2.47
C PRO A 260 -6.68 -7.01 -0.96
N TYR A 261 -7.65 -7.50 -0.17
CA TYR A 261 -7.64 -7.36 1.29
C TYR A 261 -6.45 -8.09 1.94
N ASP A 262 -6.17 -9.33 1.51
CA ASP A 262 -4.98 -10.10 1.95
C ASP A 262 -3.67 -9.32 1.68
N SER A 263 -3.58 -8.69 0.51
CA SER A 263 -2.38 -7.97 0.09
C SER A 263 -2.21 -6.64 0.83
N GLU A 264 -3.24 -5.79 0.88
CA GLU A 264 -3.12 -4.47 1.51
C GLU A 264 -2.95 -4.58 3.03
N THR A 265 -3.60 -5.56 3.69
CA THR A 265 -3.35 -5.84 5.12
C THR A 265 -1.94 -6.40 5.37
N ALA A 266 -1.40 -7.24 4.47
CA ALA A 266 -0.03 -7.72 4.58
C ALA A 266 1.02 -6.61 4.38
N ARG A 267 0.75 -5.64 3.49
CA ARG A 267 1.60 -4.46 3.26
C ARG A 267 1.58 -3.52 4.47
N LEU A 268 0.41 -3.25 5.03
CA LEU A 268 0.30 -2.48 6.27
C LEU A 268 0.96 -3.20 7.46
N ASP A 269 0.81 -4.52 7.60
CA ASP A 269 1.50 -5.28 8.66
C ASP A 269 3.03 -5.28 8.52
N ALA A 270 3.56 -5.06 7.31
CA ALA A 270 4.99 -4.84 7.10
C ALA A 270 5.43 -3.47 7.63
N LEU A 271 4.77 -2.38 7.21
CA LEU A 271 5.02 -1.03 7.74
C LEU A 271 4.96 -1.03 9.29
N LEU A 272 3.89 -1.56 9.87
CA LEU A 272 3.67 -1.60 11.33
C LEU A 272 4.66 -2.49 12.10
N ARG A 273 5.42 -3.34 11.40
CA ARG A 273 6.51 -4.13 11.98
C ARG A 273 7.79 -3.32 12.07
N ASP A 274 8.08 -2.55 11.04
CA ASP A 274 9.35 -1.85 10.85
C ASP A 274 9.42 -0.55 11.67
N ILE A 275 8.28 0.09 11.95
CA ILE A 275 8.20 1.25 12.85
C ILE A 275 8.47 0.89 14.33
N GLY A 276 9.13 1.81 15.04
CA GLY A 276 9.45 1.78 16.46
C GLY A 276 8.30 2.21 17.36
N ASP A 277 8.40 1.92 18.66
CA ASP A 277 7.30 2.10 19.61
C ASP A 277 6.85 3.56 19.79
N ALA A 278 7.73 4.54 19.56
CA ALA A 278 7.39 5.96 19.61
C ALA A 278 6.50 6.41 18.43
N GLU A 279 6.69 5.81 17.25
CA GLU A 279 5.98 6.18 16.01
C GLU A 279 4.51 5.74 16.03
N TRP A 280 4.14 4.78 16.89
CA TRP A 280 2.74 4.47 17.20
C TRP A 280 1.94 5.65 17.78
N HIS A 281 2.64 6.66 18.30
CA HIS A 281 2.09 7.91 18.80
C HIS A 281 2.30 9.10 17.85
N ALA A 282 2.87 8.88 16.65
CA ALA A 282 3.00 9.92 15.63
C ALA A 282 1.60 10.45 15.22
N PRO A 283 1.43 11.78 15.03
CA PRO A 283 0.13 12.39 14.82
C PRO A 283 -0.36 12.20 13.37
N VAL A 284 -1.47 11.49 13.22
CA VAL A 284 -2.16 11.32 11.92
C VAL A 284 -3.35 12.28 11.83
N ARG A 285 -3.67 12.74 10.61
CA ARG A 285 -4.88 13.52 10.33
C ARG A 285 -5.74 12.77 9.31
N LEU A 286 -6.69 12.00 9.82
CA LEU A 286 -7.75 11.40 9.01
C LEU A 286 -8.57 12.50 8.32
N LYS A 287 -8.94 12.27 7.06
CA LYS A 287 -9.79 13.15 6.24
C LYS A 287 -10.95 12.35 5.64
N TRP A 288 -12.08 13.00 5.48
CA TRP A 288 -13.25 12.50 4.73
C TRP A 288 -14.10 13.68 4.26
N PHE A 289 -15.15 13.44 3.51
CA PHE A 289 -16.06 14.46 2.98
C PHE A 289 -17.44 14.38 3.66
N GLU A 290 -17.98 15.51 4.09
CA GLU A 290 -19.30 15.58 4.74
C GLU A 290 -20.11 16.74 4.16
N GLY A 291 -21.26 16.42 3.55
CA GLY A 291 -22.14 17.40 2.89
C GLY A 291 -21.51 17.99 1.62
N GLU A 292 -20.85 19.14 1.78
CA GLU A 292 -20.14 19.88 0.72
C GLU A 292 -18.73 20.34 1.16
N ARG A 293 -18.12 19.70 2.18
CA ARG A 293 -16.79 20.09 2.67
C ARG A 293 -15.95 18.89 3.11
N GLN A 294 -14.64 19.02 2.98
CA GLN A 294 -13.69 18.14 3.66
C GLN A 294 -13.75 18.38 5.18
N VAL A 295 -13.76 17.29 5.94
CA VAL A 295 -13.67 17.25 7.40
C VAL A 295 -12.39 16.49 7.76
N SER A 296 -11.80 16.79 8.93
CA SER A 296 -10.64 16.04 9.39
C SER A 296 -10.62 15.85 10.91
N ARG A 297 -9.98 14.77 11.36
CA ARG A 297 -9.78 14.43 12.77
C ARG A 297 -8.31 14.14 13.05
N ARG A 298 -7.79 14.68 14.15
CA ARG A 298 -6.46 14.35 14.66
C ARG A 298 -6.53 13.05 15.45
N THR A 299 -5.61 12.14 15.19
CA THR A 299 -5.43 10.87 15.90
C THR A 299 -3.94 10.50 15.94
N THR A 300 -3.58 9.27 16.30
CA THR A 300 -2.22 8.73 16.14
C THR A 300 -2.23 7.50 15.26
N VAL A 301 -1.05 7.00 14.83
CA VAL A 301 -0.92 5.71 14.13
C VAL A 301 -1.66 4.57 14.86
N ALA A 302 -1.51 4.45 16.19
CA ALA A 302 -2.27 3.49 16.98
C ALA A 302 -3.79 3.76 16.98
N GLY A 303 -4.20 5.02 16.89
CA GLY A 303 -5.58 5.44 16.76
C GLY A 303 -6.20 5.08 15.40
N VAL A 304 -5.45 5.17 14.30
CA VAL A 304 -5.87 4.68 12.97
C VAL A 304 -6.10 3.17 12.98
N MET A 305 -5.20 2.40 13.59
CA MET A 305 -5.42 0.96 13.78
C MET A 305 -6.63 0.66 14.70
N GLY A 306 -6.92 1.57 15.64
CA GLY A 306 -8.14 1.58 16.44
C GLY A 306 -9.41 1.99 15.69
N HIS A 307 -9.31 2.49 14.46
CA HIS A 307 -10.42 2.63 13.50
C HIS A 307 -10.54 1.36 12.64
N LEU A 308 -9.44 0.87 12.05
CA LEU A 308 -9.48 -0.30 11.16
C LEU A 308 -10.01 -1.57 11.84
N LEU A 309 -9.51 -1.90 13.04
CA LEU A 309 -9.91 -3.08 13.83
C LEU A 309 -11.44 -3.19 14.07
N PRO A 310 -12.12 -2.19 14.67
CA PRO A 310 -13.56 -2.29 14.90
C PRO A 310 -14.37 -2.28 13.59
N VAL A 311 -13.96 -1.55 12.55
CA VAL A 311 -14.72 -1.50 11.28
C VAL A 311 -14.61 -2.80 10.49
N ASP A 312 -13.44 -3.46 10.46
CA ASP A 312 -13.28 -4.82 9.92
C ASP A 312 -14.13 -5.86 10.69
N GLY A 313 -14.54 -5.53 11.92
CA GLY A 313 -15.54 -6.28 12.68
C GLY A 313 -16.92 -6.40 12.02
N LEU A 314 -17.30 -5.51 11.09
CA LEU A 314 -18.50 -5.66 10.26
C LEU A 314 -18.42 -6.93 9.38
N VAL A 315 -17.26 -7.15 8.78
CA VAL A 315 -16.99 -8.34 7.96
C VAL A 315 -16.90 -9.59 8.83
N ALA A 316 -16.27 -9.49 10.01
CA ALA A 316 -16.15 -10.59 10.95
C ALA A 316 -17.52 -11.08 11.45
N THR A 317 -18.38 -10.15 11.90
CA THR A 317 -19.71 -10.47 12.41
C THR A 317 -20.63 -11.02 11.32
N ALA A 318 -20.57 -10.49 10.09
CA ALA A 318 -21.29 -11.08 8.95
C ALA A 318 -20.88 -12.54 8.70
N LEU A 319 -19.59 -12.86 8.82
CA LEU A 319 -19.06 -14.23 8.74
C LEU A 319 -19.37 -15.12 9.96
N GLY A 320 -20.06 -14.61 10.98
CA GLY A 320 -20.36 -15.35 12.21
C GLY A 320 -19.17 -15.50 13.16
N LEU A 321 -18.15 -14.64 13.03
CA LEU A 321 -17.00 -14.54 13.93
C LEU A 321 -17.28 -13.53 15.05
N ASP A 322 -16.47 -13.58 16.12
CA ASP A 322 -16.57 -12.66 17.25
C ASP A 322 -16.34 -11.19 16.83
N ASP A 323 -17.15 -10.28 17.39
CA ASP A 323 -16.96 -8.83 17.21
C ASP A 323 -15.80 -8.34 18.09
N PRO A 324 -14.73 -7.72 17.54
CA PRO A 324 -13.64 -7.15 18.33
C PRO A 324 -14.09 -6.04 19.30
N LEU A 325 -15.24 -5.39 19.09
CA LEU A 325 -15.83 -4.47 20.06
C LEU A 325 -16.44 -5.19 21.27
N ALA A 326 -16.89 -6.43 21.11
CA ALA A 326 -17.47 -7.24 22.18
C ALA A 326 -16.41 -8.05 22.95
N THR A 327 -15.37 -8.54 22.28
CA THR A 327 -14.34 -9.41 22.86
C THR A 327 -13.00 -8.73 23.12
N GLY A 328 -12.76 -7.54 22.55
CA GLY A 328 -11.47 -6.85 22.61
C GLY A 328 -11.20 -6.07 23.91
N PRO A 329 -9.97 -5.52 24.07
CA PRO A 329 -9.54 -4.83 25.28
C PRO A 329 -10.24 -3.47 25.54
N ALA A 330 -10.98 -2.95 24.55
CA ALA A 330 -11.83 -1.77 24.69
C ALA A 330 -13.31 -2.11 24.97
N SER A 331 -13.65 -3.41 25.11
CA SER A 331 -15.01 -3.88 25.33
C SER A 331 -15.60 -3.34 26.64
N LYS A 332 -16.84 -2.86 26.53
CA LYS A 332 -17.72 -2.53 27.66
C LYS A 332 -18.89 -3.52 27.63
N ALA A 333 -19.64 -3.61 28.73
CA ALA A 333 -20.80 -4.51 28.84
C ALA A 333 -21.73 -4.37 27.61
N PRO A 334 -22.28 -5.49 27.08
CA PRO A 334 -22.93 -5.50 25.77
C PRO A 334 -24.04 -4.46 25.68
N ALA A 335 -23.89 -3.54 24.72
CA ALA A 335 -24.91 -2.54 24.44
C ALA A 335 -26.18 -3.23 23.93
N SER A 336 -27.34 -2.71 24.33
CA SER A 336 -28.64 -3.18 23.82
C SER A 336 -28.80 -2.98 22.31
N PHE A 337 -28.03 -2.05 21.74
CA PHE A 337 -27.89 -1.82 20.30
C PHE A 337 -26.38 -1.73 19.99
N PRO A 338 -25.77 -2.75 19.36
CA PRO A 338 -24.35 -2.69 18.99
C PRO A 338 -24.14 -1.69 17.83
N PRO A 339 -23.05 -0.91 17.83
CA PRO A 339 -22.67 -0.01 16.73
C PRO A 339 -22.68 -0.69 15.34
N GLN A 340 -23.41 -0.10 14.39
CA GLN A 340 -23.66 -0.67 13.06
C GLN A 340 -22.91 0.05 11.93
N SER A 341 -22.65 1.35 12.04
CA SER A 341 -21.89 2.08 11.02
C SER A 341 -20.39 2.10 11.31
N PRO A 342 -19.52 2.27 10.29
CA PRO A 342 -18.08 2.48 10.50
C PRO A 342 -17.77 3.56 11.54
N ALA A 343 -18.38 4.75 11.41
CA ALA A 343 -18.15 5.87 12.32
C ALA A 343 -18.58 5.57 13.77
N GLU A 344 -19.75 4.93 13.96
CA GLU A 344 -20.19 4.51 15.31
C GLU A 344 -19.23 3.50 15.93
N ARG A 345 -18.70 2.57 15.14
CA ARG A 345 -17.77 1.51 15.59
C ARG A 345 -16.40 2.09 15.94
N THR A 346 -15.90 3.01 15.12
CA THR A 346 -14.70 3.82 15.37
C THR A 346 -14.83 4.59 16.68
N GLU A 347 -15.93 5.33 16.87
CA GLU A 347 -16.17 6.11 18.09
C GLU A 347 -16.38 5.21 19.31
N ALA A 348 -17.06 4.07 19.18
CA ALA A 348 -17.22 3.12 20.28
C ALA A 348 -15.87 2.57 20.76
N TYR A 349 -14.93 2.29 19.85
CA TYR A 349 -13.58 1.86 20.19
C TYR A 349 -12.78 2.99 20.88
N TRP A 350 -12.73 4.18 20.29
CA TRP A 350 -11.96 5.31 20.84
C TRP A 350 -12.51 5.80 22.19
N ASN A 351 -13.84 5.82 22.38
CA ASN A 351 -14.47 6.12 23.67
C ASN A 351 -14.44 4.91 24.64
N GLY A 352 -14.20 3.70 24.13
CA GLY A 352 -14.01 2.46 24.89
C GLY A 352 -12.65 2.38 25.58
N ALA A 353 -11.61 2.84 24.89
CA ALA A 353 -10.22 2.76 25.33
C ALA A 353 -9.93 3.65 26.56
N TYR A 354 -9.65 3.02 27.71
CA TYR A 354 -9.33 3.72 28.98
C TYR A 354 -8.01 4.53 28.94
N HIS A 355 -7.14 4.19 27.99
CA HIS A 355 -5.89 4.88 27.68
C HIS A 355 -5.79 5.02 26.15
N PRO A 356 -5.04 5.99 25.61
CA PRO A 356 -4.80 6.06 24.17
C PRO A 356 -4.30 4.72 23.61
N PRO A 357 -4.76 4.30 22.42
CA PRO A 357 -4.24 3.11 21.76
C PRO A 357 -2.71 3.12 21.64
N THR A 358 -2.12 1.94 21.66
CA THR A 358 -0.67 1.69 21.56
C THR A 358 -0.42 0.55 20.57
N ARG A 359 0.85 0.23 20.29
CA ARG A 359 1.29 -0.94 19.49
C ARG A 359 0.55 -2.26 19.77
N LYS A 360 -0.01 -2.43 20.98
CA LYS A 360 -0.84 -3.59 21.36
C LYS A 360 -2.04 -3.84 20.44
N VAL A 361 -2.55 -2.84 19.73
CA VAL A 361 -3.65 -2.99 18.76
C VAL A 361 -3.27 -3.84 17.53
N ARG A 362 -1.97 -3.90 17.19
CA ARG A 362 -1.47 -4.61 15.99
C ARG A 362 -1.81 -6.11 16.01
N ALA A 363 -1.62 -6.79 17.13
CA ALA A 363 -1.79 -8.24 17.19
C ALA A 363 -3.27 -8.65 17.01
N PRO A 364 -4.25 -8.10 17.76
CA PRO A 364 -5.67 -8.37 17.52
C PRO A 364 -6.14 -8.06 16.09
N TRP A 365 -5.69 -6.93 15.51
CA TRP A 365 -6.04 -6.58 14.12
C TRP A 365 -5.48 -7.59 13.13
N ARG A 366 -4.19 -7.92 13.23
CA ARG A 366 -3.53 -8.90 12.35
C ARG A 366 -4.16 -10.29 12.46
N ASP A 367 -4.46 -10.73 13.67
CA ASP A 367 -5.10 -12.03 13.92
C ASP A 367 -6.54 -12.05 13.39
N GLN A 368 -7.27 -10.92 13.44
CA GLN A 368 -8.57 -10.76 12.78
C GLN A 368 -8.44 -10.85 11.26
N SER A 369 -7.58 -10.06 10.60
CA SER A 369 -7.40 -10.10 9.14
C SER A 369 -7.01 -11.49 8.64
N HIS A 370 -6.11 -12.18 9.35
CA HIS A 370 -5.76 -13.57 9.10
C HIS A 370 -6.96 -14.53 9.25
N THR A 371 -7.81 -14.30 10.26
CA THR A 371 -9.00 -15.13 10.51
C THR A 371 -10.07 -14.89 9.44
N LEU A 372 -10.24 -13.65 8.97
CA LEU A 372 -11.12 -13.31 7.84
C LEU A 372 -10.69 -14.03 6.56
N ILE A 373 -9.43 -13.87 6.14
CA ILE A 373 -8.87 -14.53 4.95
C ILE A 373 -8.96 -16.05 5.05
N ARG A 374 -8.62 -16.62 6.22
CA ARG A 374 -8.78 -18.06 6.46
C ARG A 374 -10.24 -18.48 6.31
N THR A 375 -11.18 -17.76 6.91
CA THR A 375 -12.61 -18.12 6.90
C THR A 375 -13.17 -18.13 5.48
N VAL A 376 -12.91 -17.08 4.68
CA VAL A 376 -13.39 -17.03 3.29
C VAL A 376 -12.70 -18.04 2.38
N SER A 377 -11.46 -18.42 2.66
CA SER A 377 -10.72 -19.44 1.89
C SER A 377 -11.22 -20.88 2.10
N PHE A 378 -11.88 -21.14 3.24
CA PHE A 378 -12.54 -22.44 3.51
C PHE A 378 -14.05 -22.42 3.21
N ALA A 379 -14.63 -21.25 2.92
CA ALA A 379 -16.07 -21.08 2.72
C ALA A 379 -16.54 -21.52 1.32
N GLY A 380 -17.82 -21.88 1.22
CA GLY A 380 -18.44 -22.30 -0.04
C GLY A 380 -18.67 -21.15 -1.03
N ARG A 381 -18.95 -21.49 -2.30
CA ARG A 381 -19.10 -20.52 -3.41
C ARG A 381 -20.11 -19.39 -3.17
N GLY A 382 -21.10 -19.57 -2.29
CA GLY A 382 -22.10 -18.55 -1.97
C GLY A 382 -21.64 -17.45 -1.01
N VAL A 383 -20.49 -17.60 -0.33
CA VAL A 383 -20.06 -16.65 0.70
C VAL A 383 -19.83 -15.23 0.16
N ALA A 384 -19.41 -15.11 -1.10
CA ALA A 384 -19.12 -13.84 -1.76
C ALA A 384 -20.36 -12.92 -1.95
N GLU A 385 -21.57 -13.49 -1.86
CA GLU A 385 -22.85 -12.78 -1.95
C GLU A 385 -23.46 -12.45 -0.57
N LEU A 386 -22.81 -12.84 0.53
CA LEU A 386 -23.29 -12.59 1.88
C LEU A 386 -23.39 -11.09 2.13
N SER A 387 -24.55 -10.62 2.61
CA SER A 387 -24.79 -9.21 2.88
C SER A 387 -24.05 -8.76 4.14
N VAL A 388 -23.21 -7.74 4.03
CA VAL A 388 -22.51 -7.07 5.14
C VAL A 388 -23.13 -5.69 5.34
N PRO A 389 -23.76 -5.40 6.49
CA PRO A 389 -24.33 -4.08 6.77
C PRO A 389 -23.23 -3.07 7.14
N TYR A 390 -23.42 -1.81 6.72
CA TYR A 390 -22.57 -0.65 7.03
C TYR A 390 -23.37 0.48 7.72
N GLY A 391 -24.51 0.15 8.33
CA GLY A 391 -25.53 1.10 8.77
C GLY A 391 -26.60 1.26 7.69
N ASP A 392 -26.65 2.41 7.03
CA ASP A 392 -27.72 2.79 6.09
C ASP A 392 -27.70 2.02 4.75
N PHE A 393 -26.63 1.29 4.47
CA PHE A 393 -26.48 0.45 3.28
C PHE A 393 -25.82 -0.89 3.62
N ALA A 394 -25.81 -1.80 2.65
CA ALA A 394 -25.11 -3.08 2.75
C ALA A 394 -24.40 -3.40 1.42
N LEU A 395 -23.27 -4.10 1.53
CA LEU A 395 -22.49 -4.59 0.40
C LEU A 395 -22.43 -6.12 0.43
N PRO A 396 -22.35 -6.79 -0.73
CA PRO A 396 -21.91 -8.19 -0.77
C PRO A 396 -20.51 -8.35 -0.14
N LEU A 397 -20.22 -9.50 0.45
CA LEU A 397 -18.94 -9.75 1.14
C LEU A 397 -17.72 -9.51 0.25
N ARG A 398 -17.80 -9.83 -1.05
CA ARG A 398 -16.70 -9.55 -1.98
C ARG A 398 -16.41 -8.05 -2.13
N ASP A 399 -17.47 -7.25 -2.25
CA ASP A 399 -17.38 -5.80 -2.40
C ASP A 399 -16.99 -5.17 -1.05
N SER A 400 -17.38 -5.81 0.06
CA SER A 400 -16.94 -5.45 1.41
C SER A 400 -15.45 -5.66 1.61
N LEU A 401 -14.88 -6.81 1.24
CA LEU A 401 -13.41 -6.99 1.34
C LEU A 401 -12.64 -6.03 0.43
N LEU A 402 -13.21 -5.65 -0.71
CA LEU A 402 -12.61 -4.69 -1.63
C LEU A 402 -12.67 -3.25 -1.08
N ASP A 403 -13.78 -2.88 -0.43
CA ASP A 403 -13.91 -1.67 0.40
C ASP A 403 -12.89 -1.66 1.55
N ARG A 404 -12.82 -2.75 2.35
CA ARG A 404 -11.84 -2.85 3.44
C ARG A 404 -10.40 -2.81 2.94
N ALA A 405 -10.11 -3.31 1.73
CA ALA A 405 -8.79 -3.20 1.10
C ALA A 405 -8.45 -1.75 0.71
N PHE A 406 -9.43 -1.01 0.16
CA PHE A 406 -9.28 0.41 -0.16
C PHE A 406 -9.00 1.23 1.11
N GLU A 407 -9.83 1.08 2.14
CA GLU A 407 -9.69 1.77 3.43
C GLU A 407 -8.36 1.40 4.12
N CYS A 408 -7.94 0.13 4.04
CA CYS A 408 -6.64 -0.32 4.56
C CYS A 408 -5.45 0.31 3.81
N TRP A 409 -5.56 0.51 2.49
CA TRP A 409 -4.50 1.18 1.72
C TRP A 409 -4.45 2.68 2.01
N VAL A 410 -5.59 3.39 1.97
CA VAL A 410 -5.69 4.82 2.27
C VAL A 410 -5.12 5.11 3.67
N HIS A 411 -5.52 4.33 4.67
CA HIS A 411 -5.01 4.53 6.02
C HIS A 411 -3.58 4.03 6.25
N ALA A 412 -3.06 3.14 5.39
CA ALA A 412 -1.64 2.83 5.36
C ALA A 412 -0.81 4.00 4.79
N ASP A 413 -1.34 4.71 3.78
CA ASP A 413 -0.75 5.93 3.23
C ASP A 413 -0.78 7.08 4.26
N ASP A 414 -1.89 7.29 4.97
CA ASP A 414 -1.99 8.21 6.12
C ASP A 414 -0.89 7.96 7.16
N ILE A 415 -0.67 6.69 7.52
CA ILE A 415 0.35 6.27 8.49
C ILE A 415 1.74 6.49 7.90
N ALA A 416 1.99 6.06 6.66
CA ALA A 416 3.27 6.19 5.98
C ALA A 416 3.74 7.64 5.91
N ASN A 417 2.85 8.55 5.51
CA ASN A 417 3.09 9.99 5.48
C ASN A 417 3.33 10.60 6.87
N ALA A 418 2.79 10.02 7.94
CA ALA A 418 2.98 10.49 9.32
C ALA A 418 4.29 9.99 9.97
N VAL A 419 4.97 9.00 9.37
CA VAL A 419 6.23 8.41 9.86
C VAL A 419 7.37 8.45 8.82
N ASP A 420 7.21 9.23 7.75
CA ASP A 420 8.16 9.35 6.63
C ASP A 420 8.57 7.99 5.99
N TYR A 421 7.63 7.04 5.92
CA TYR A 421 7.86 5.69 5.39
C TYR A 421 7.52 5.60 3.88
N PRO A 422 8.35 4.98 3.02
CA PRO A 422 8.08 4.85 1.59
C PRO A 422 6.95 3.84 1.33
N TYR A 423 5.84 4.29 0.75
CA TYR A 423 4.66 3.45 0.49
C TYR A 423 4.05 3.72 -0.89
N ASP A 424 4.14 2.72 -1.78
CA ASP A 424 3.63 2.84 -3.15
C ASP A 424 2.08 2.65 -3.23
N PRO A 425 1.44 2.99 -4.36
CA PRO A 425 0.06 2.59 -4.63
C PRO A 425 -0.15 1.05 -4.68
N PRO A 426 -1.40 0.56 -4.67
CA PRO A 426 -1.71 -0.86 -4.87
C PRO A 426 -1.31 -1.35 -6.26
N SER A 427 -1.26 -2.67 -6.44
CA SER A 427 -1.08 -3.23 -7.79
C SER A 427 -2.21 -2.76 -8.71
N GLY A 428 -1.93 -2.56 -10.01
CA GLY A 428 -2.95 -2.07 -10.94
C GLY A 428 -4.21 -2.95 -11.02
N ALA A 429 -4.09 -4.26 -10.76
CA ALA A 429 -5.26 -5.14 -10.65
C ALA A 429 -6.11 -4.88 -9.40
N HIS A 430 -5.49 -4.51 -8.27
CA HIS A 430 -6.21 -4.13 -7.05
C HIS A 430 -6.82 -2.74 -7.22
N LEU A 431 -6.06 -1.78 -7.74
CA LEU A 431 -6.54 -0.42 -7.97
C LEU A 431 -7.73 -0.42 -8.93
N HIS A 432 -7.69 -1.19 -10.02
CA HIS A 432 -8.83 -1.37 -10.93
C HIS A 432 -10.09 -1.86 -10.20
N GLY A 433 -9.95 -2.83 -9.29
CA GLY A 433 -11.08 -3.31 -8.48
C GLY A 433 -11.65 -2.23 -7.56
N MET A 434 -10.79 -1.46 -6.90
CA MET A 434 -11.20 -0.35 -6.02
C MET A 434 -11.93 0.75 -6.81
N VAL A 435 -11.39 1.11 -7.98
CA VAL A 435 -11.99 2.08 -8.91
C VAL A 435 -13.34 1.57 -9.42
N ASP A 436 -13.44 0.30 -9.83
CA ASP A 436 -14.71 -0.31 -10.28
C ASP A 436 -15.77 -0.30 -9.18
N LEU A 437 -15.42 -0.67 -7.95
CA LEU A 437 -16.34 -0.62 -6.82
C LEU A 437 -16.86 0.79 -6.60
N ALA A 438 -15.97 1.79 -6.51
CA ALA A 438 -16.37 3.18 -6.35
C ALA A 438 -17.28 3.64 -7.50
N ALA A 439 -16.91 3.35 -8.75
CA ALA A 439 -17.71 3.68 -9.94
C ALA A 439 -19.12 3.04 -9.91
N ARG A 440 -19.24 1.79 -9.45
CA ARG A 440 -20.53 1.10 -9.26
C ARG A 440 -21.39 1.74 -8.16
N LEU A 441 -20.79 2.38 -7.16
CA LEU A 441 -21.51 3.07 -6.08
C LEU A 441 -21.97 4.49 -6.46
N LEU A 442 -21.31 5.16 -7.43
CA LEU A 442 -21.62 6.54 -7.82
C LEU A 442 -23.11 6.81 -8.14
N PRO A 443 -23.85 5.97 -8.90
CA PRO A 443 -25.27 6.24 -9.18
C PRO A 443 -26.13 6.28 -7.91
N ALA A 444 -25.84 5.42 -6.94
CA ALA A 444 -26.55 5.36 -5.66
C ALA A 444 -26.20 6.55 -4.76
N ALA A 445 -24.91 6.90 -4.66
CA ALA A 445 -24.44 8.08 -3.92
C ALA A 445 -25.03 9.38 -4.49
N LEU A 446 -25.02 9.52 -5.81
CA LEU A 446 -25.62 10.67 -6.51
C LEU A 446 -27.14 10.76 -6.27
N ALA A 447 -27.85 9.64 -6.27
CA ALA A 447 -29.27 9.62 -5.94
C ALA A 447 -29.54 9.99 -4.46
N ASP A 448 -28.65 9.63 -3.54
CA ASP A 448 -28.78 10.03 -2.14
C ASP A 448 -28.51 11.52 -1.92
N ARG A 449 -27.44 12.06 -2.54
CA ARG A 449 -27.18 13.51 -2.56
C ARG A 449 -28.38 14.31 -3.08
N ARG A 450 -29.13 13.80 -4.07
CA ARG A 450 -30.39 14.43 -4.51
C ARG A 450 -31.49 14.38 -3.46
N ARG A 451 -31.67 13.26 -2.75
CA ARG A 451 -32.66 13.13 -1.67
C ARG A 451 -32.39 14.10 -0.52
N THR A 452 -31.11 14.34 -0.23
CA THR A 452 -30.65 15.27 0.82
C THR A 452 -30.54 16.74 0.35
N GLY A 453 -30.82 17.03 -0.93
CA GLY A 453 -30.79 18.39 -1.49
C GLY A 453 -29.39 18.93 -1.83
N LEU A 454 -28.39 18.05 -1.91
CA LEU A 454 -26.96 18.33 -2.13
C LEU A 454 -26.49 18.07 -3.59
N ALA A 455 -27.43 17.85 -4.51
CA ALA A 455 -27.19 17.65 -5.95
C ALA A 455 -28.42 18.11 -6.76
N ALA A 456 -28.24 18.42 -8.05
CA ALA A 456 -29.32 18.94 -8.90
C ALA A 456 -30.42 17.87 -9.14
N PRO A 457 -31.71 18.25 -9.28
CA PRO A 457 -32.79 17.30 -9.57
C PRO A 457 -32.52 16.46 -10.84
N ALA A 458 -33.00 15.22 -10.85
CA ALA A 458 -32.89 14.34 -12.02
C ALA A 458 -33.56 14.97 -13.26
N LYS A 459 -32.83 15.07 -14.38
CA LYS A 459 -33.31 15.75 -15.59
C LYS A 459 -34.18 14.83 -16.46
N GLN A 460 -33.82 13.55 -16.58
CA GLN A 460 -34.52 12.58 -17.40
C GLN A 460 -34.61 11.21 -16.72
N LEU A 461 -35.76 10.92 -16.10
CA LEU A 461 -36.06 9.57 -15.60
C LEU A 461 -36.42 8.62 -16.74
N VAL A 462 -35.89 7.41 -16.68
CA VAL A 462 -36.15 6.31 -17.63
C VAL A 462 -36.64 5.07 -16.88
N THR A 463 -37.22 4.11 -17.59
CA THR A 463 -37.58 2.81 -16.99
C THR A 463 -36.32 2.06 -16.55
N ALA A 464 -36.43 1.28 -15.47
CA ALA A 464 -35.32 0.49 -14.95
C ALA A 464 -34.76 -0.44 -16.04
N GLY A 465 -33.43 -0.52 -16.15
CA GLY A 465 -32.72 -1.26 -17.20
C GLY A 465 -32.59 -0.54 -18.54
N SER A 466 -33.23 0.62 -18.74
CA SER A 466 -33.06 1.42 -19.97
C SER A 466 -31.82 2.32 -19.88
N PRO A 467 -31.19 2.65 -21.03
CA PRO A 467 -30.18 3.70 -21.11
C PRO A 467 -30.71 5.05 -20.61
N GLY A 468 -29.88 5.78 -19.86
CA GLY A 468 -30.16 7.14 -19.38
C GLY A 468 -29.02 8.11 -19.64
N ARG A 469 -29.20 9.39 -19.29
CA ARG A 469 -28.10 10.38 -19.33
C ARG A 469 -26.91 9.84 -18.56
N THR A 470 -25.74 9.86 -19.19
CA THR A 470 -24.54 9.17 -18.74
C THR A 470 -23.39 10.17 -18.59
N LEU A 471 -22.56 9.99 -17.57
CA LEU A 471 -21.22 10.57 -17.51
C LEU A 471 -20.21 9.46 -17.81
N HIS A 472 -19.27 9.73 -18.71
CA HIS A 472 -18.14 8.85 -19.00
C HIS A 472 -17.00 9.19 -18.03
N LEU A 473 -16.70 8.25 -17.14
CA LEU A 473 -15.54 8.31 -16.25
C LEU A 473 -14.40 7.54 -16.90
N GLU A 474 -13.32 8.24 -17.21
CA GLU A 474 -12.06 7.69 -17.68
C GLU A 474 -11.05 7.77 -16.55
N VAL A 475 -10.41 6.65 -16.23
CA VAL A 475 -9.34 6.62 -15.24
C VAL A 475 -8.07 6.17 -15.95
N GLU A 476 -7.01 6.95 -15.82
CA GLU A 476 -5.71 6.70 -16.43
C GLU A 476 -4.81 5.86 -15.49
N GLY A 477 -3.65 5.46 -16.00
CA GLY A 477 -2.62 4.78 -15.19
C GLY A 477 -2.85 3.28 -14.95
N SER A 478 -2.09 2.73 -14.00
CA SER A 478 -2.09 1.29 -13.73
C SER A 478 -3.36 0.86 -12.99
N GLY A 479 -4.28 0.23 -13.72
CA GLY A 479 -5.62 -0.11 -13.21
C GLY A 479 -6.73 0.79 -13.74
N GLY A 480 -6.39 1.73 -14.63
CA GLY A 480 -7.34 2.56 -15.35
C GLY A 480 -8.37 1.79 -16.20
N GLY A 481 -9.26 2.54 -16.85
CA GLY A 481 -10.37 2.01 -17.63
C GLY A 481 -11.42 3.06 -17.96
N HIS A 482 -12.59 2.61 -18.42
CA HIS A 482 -13.73 3.46 -18.72
C HIS A 482 -15.00 2.93 -18.06
N TRP A 483 -15.71 3.79 -17.34
CA TRP A 483 -16.99 3.50 -16.70
C TRP A 483 -18.05 4.48 -17.19
N TYR A 484 -19.29 4.00 -17.29
CA TYR A 484 -20.43 4.79 -17.76
C TYR A 484 -21.42 4.93 -16.61
N ILE A 485 -21.42 6.11 -15.98
CA ILE A 485 -22.17 6.40 -14.75
C ILE A 485 -23.55 6.92 -15.13
N SER A 486 -24.61 6.20 -14.77
CA SER A 486 -25.99 6.64 -14.98
C SER A 486 -26.32 7.82 -14.06
N LEU A 487 -26.63 8.97 -14.64
CA LEU A 487 -26.76 10.22 -13.90
C LEU A 487 -28.10 10.36 -13.17
N ASP A 488 -29.22 10.07 -13.82
CA ASP A 488 -30.55 10.49 -13.33
C ASP A 488 -31.28 9.45 -12.46
N SER A 489 -30.85 8.18 -12.47
CA SER A 489 -31.44 7.10 -11.66
C SER A 489 -30.45 5.95 -11.47
N PRO A 490 -30.31 5.37 -10.25
CA PRO A 490 -29.48 4.19 -10.02
C PRO A 490 -29.96 2.93 -10.76
N ALA A 491 -31.22 2.92 -11.21
CA ALA A 491 -31.80 1.81 -11.95
C ALA A 491 -31.66 1.96 -13.48
N ALA A 492 -31.10 3.08 -13.96
CA ALA A 492 -30.80 3.28 -15.37
C ALA A 492 -29.43 2.69 -15.74
N VAL A 493 -29.24 2.35 -17.00
CA VAL A 493 -27.96 1.83 -17.52
C VAL A 493 -27.15 2.98 -18.10
N GLY A 494 -25.89 3.11 -17.71
CA GLY A 494 -24.94 4.03 -18.35
C GLY A 494 -24.53 3.50 -19.72
N SER A 495 -24.40 4.37 -20.73
CA SER A 495 -24.02 3.96 -22.09
C SER A 495 -23.26 5.06 -22.85
N PRO A 496 -22.33 4.69 -23.76
CA PRO A 496 -21.58 5.65 -24.58
C PRO A 496 -22.48 6.60 -25.36
N GLU A 497 -23.57 6.09 -25.94
CA GLU A 497 -24.47 6.84 -26.83
C GLU A 497 -25.28 7.93 -26.11
N HIS A 498 -25.36 7.87 -24.78
CA HIS A 498 -26.07 8.83 -23.94
C HIS A 498 -25.13 9.66 -23.05
N THR A 499 -23.85 9.70 -23.39
CA THR A 499 -22.83 10.50 -22.70
C THR A 499 -23.13 11.99 -22.87
N VAL A 500 -23.29 12.71 -21.77
CA VAL A 500 -23.51 14.17 -21.74
C VAL A 500 -22.33 14.93 -21.13
N ALA A 501 -21.39 14.21 -20.51
CA ALA A 501 -20.17 14.74 -19.90
C ALA A 501 -19.10 13.66 -19.81
N GLN A 502 -17.84 14.06 -19.80
CA GLN A 502 -16.67 13.21 -19.58
C GLN A 502 -15.80 13.79 -18.46
N VAL A 503 -15.25 12.91 -17.64
CA VAL A 503 -14.28 13.20 -16.58
C VAL A 503 -13.11 12.24 -16.72
N ALA A 504 -11.88 12.76 -16.79
CA ALA A 504 -10.65 11.98 -16.93
C ALA A 504 -9.64 12.35 -15.83
N LEU A 505 -9.07 11.37 -15.13
CA LEU A 505 -8.06 11.58 -14.08
C LEU A 505 -7.25 10.31 -13.80
N ASP A 506 -6.12 10.43 -13.11
CA ASP A 506 -5.30 9.27 -12.68
C ASP A 506 -6.03 8.41 -11.63
N GLY A 507 -5.72 7.11 -11.59
CA GLY A 507 -6.31 6.17 -10.63
C GLY A 507 -6.04 6.49 -9.17
N VAL A 508 -4.85 6.99 -8.82
CA VAL A 508 -4.56 7.42 -7.45
C VAL A 508 -5.34 8.69 -7.13
N GLU A 509 -5.41 9.65 -8.04
CA GLU A 509 -6.17 10.89 -7.88
C GLU A 509 -7.67 10.62 -7.66
N PHE A 510 -8.28 9.73 -8.45
CA PHE A 510 -9.67 9.32 -8.25
C PHE A 510 -9.88 8.66 -6.89
N CYS A 511 -8.97 7.80 -6.46
CA CYS A 511 -9.03 7.18 -5.14
C CYS A 511 -8.86 8.20 -4.00
N GLN A 512 -7.98 9.20 -4.13
CA GLN A 512 -7.81 10.27 -3.15
C GLN A 512 -9.06 11.19 -3.08
N LEU A 513 -9.74 11.43 -4.21
CA LEU A 513 -11.05 12.09 -4.22
C LEU A 513 -12.11 11.23 -3.51
N VAL A 514 -12.22 9.94 -3.84
CA VAL A 514 -13.17 9.00 -3.22
C VAL A 514 -12.94 8.85 -1.70
N ALA A 515 -11.68 8.90 -1.26
CA ALA A 515 -11.27 8.94 0.14
C ALA A 515 -11.47 10.31 0.82
N GLY A 516 -11.99 11.32 0.11
CA GLY A 516 -12.21 12.66 0.65
C GLY A 516 -10.92 13.38 1.05
N HIS A 517 -9.76 12.95 0.53
CA HIS A 517 -8.43 13.51 0.83
C HIS A 517 -8.11 14.74 -0.01
N VAL A 518 -8.69 14.82 -1.22
CA VAL A 518 -8.71 15.96 -2.14
C VAL A 518 -10.16 16.42 -2.31
N SER A 519 -10.42 17.74 -2.42
CA SER A 519 -11.78 18.23 -2.63
C SER A 519 -12.23 18.07 -4.10
N PRO A 520 -13.54 17.98 -4.39
CA PRO A 520 -14.06 17.94 -5.77
C PRO A 520 -13.59 19.09 -6.67
N GLU A 521 -13.26 20.26 -6.09
CA GLU A 521 -12.77 21.45 -6.78
C GLU A 521 -11.24 21.46 -6.97
N GLU A 522 -10.51 20.76 -6.11
CA GLU A 522 -9.05 20.65 -6.14
C GLU A 522 -8.55 19.44 -6.97
N ALA A 523 -9.43 18.46 -7.21
CA ALA A 523 -9.12 17.24 -7.95
C ALA A 523 -8.58 17.51 -9.35
N ALA A 524 -7.44 16.89 -9.69
CA ALA A 524 -6.73 17.04 -10.96
C ALA A 524 -7.42 16.26 -12.10
N ALA A 525 -8.64 16.70 -12.45
CA ALA A 525 -9.49 16.06 -13.45
C ALA A 525 -9.64 16.92 -14.72
N GLY A 526 -9.43 16.29 -15.89
CA GLY A 526 -9.92 16.77 -17.17
C GLY A 526 -11.45 16.66 -17.24
N GLN A 527 -12.11 17.68 -17.79
CA GLN A 527 -13.57 17.83 -17.74
C GLN A 527 -14.12 18.34 -19.08
N ASP A 528 -15.12 17.67 -19.65
CA ASP A 528 -15.86 18.14 -20.84
C ASP A 528 -17.37 17.86 -20.73
N GLY A 529 -18.19 18.70 -21.38
CA GLY A 529 -19.66 18.57 -21.42
C GLY A 529 -20.43 19.26 -20.27
N ASP A 530 -21.51 18.61 -19.80
CA ASP A 530 -22.46 19.14 -18.80
C ASP A 530 -21.80 19.36 -17.42
N ARG A 531 -21.35 20.60 -17.17
CA ARG A 531 -20.67 21.01 -15.91
C ARG A 531 -21.44 20.71 -14.64
N GLU A 532 -22.78 20.71 -14.69
CA GLU A 532 -23.60 20.37 -13.52
C GLU A 532 -23.51 18.87 -13.23
N ALA A 533 -23.56 18.02 -14.26
CA ALA A 533 -23.37 16.59 -14.13
C ALA A 533 -21.95 16.21 -13.65
N ILE A 534 -20.92 16.93 -14.14
CA ILE A 534 -19.54 16.76 -13.69
C ILE A 534 -19.40 17.09 -12.20
N ARG A 535 -19.88 18.26 -11.77
CA ARG A 535 -19.87 18.66 -10.35
C ARG A 535 -20.61 17.63 -9.50
N ASP A 536 -21.83 17.29 -9.87
CA ASP A 536 -22.67 16.34 -9.13
C ASP A 536 -21.97 14.98 -8.94
N VAL A 537 -21.24 14.47 -9.95
CA VAL A 537 -20.51 13.20 -9.86
C VAL A 537 -19.22 13.32 -9.04
N LEU A 538 -18.43 14.39 -9.18
CA LEU A 538 -17.22 14.58 -8.35
C LEU A 538 -17.57 14.72 -6.86
N PHE A 539 -18.66 15.43 -6.54
CA PHE A 539 -19.19 15.51 -5.18
C PHE A 539 -19.82 14.19 -4.69
N ALA A 540 -20.41 13.39 -5.59
CA ALA A 540 -20.88 12.04 -5.26
C ALA A 540 -19.72 11.09 -4.94
N ALA A 541 -18.63 11.16 -5.70
CA ALA A 541 -17.40 10.39 -5.46
C ALA A 541 -16.81 10.72 -4.08
N ALA A 542 -16.62 12.01 -3.76
CA ALA A 542 -16.10 12.43 -2.46
C ALA A 542 -16.99 11.96 -1.29
N SER A 543 -18.32 11.97 -1.46
CA SER A 543 -19.26 11.51 -0.41
C SER A 543 -19.30 10.00 -0.15
N LEU A 544 -18.46 9.19 -0.82
CA LEU A 544 -18.26 7.78 -0.46
C LEU A 544 -17.33 7.62 0.77
N SER A 545 -16.46 8.60 1.02
CA SER A 545 -15.59 8.64 2.20
C SER A 545 -16.37 8.80 3.51
N ARG A 546 -15.82 8.23 4.59
CA ARG A 546 -16.44 8.20 5.93
C ARG A 546 -15.38 7.97 7.01
N LEU A 547 -15.81 8.08 8.27
CA LEU A 547 -15.05 7.73 9.48
C LEU A 547 -15.40 6.31 9.98
#